data_AF-A0A936A423-F1
#
_entry.id   AF-A0A936A423-F1
#
_cell.length_a   1.000
_cell.length_b   1.000
_cell.length_c   1.000
_cell.angle_alpha   90.00
_cell.angle_beta   90.00
_cell.angle_gamma   90.00
#
_symmetry.space_group_name_H-M   'P 1'
#
loop_
_entity.id
_entity.type
_entity.pdbx_description
1 polymer ?
#
loop_
_entity_poly.entity_id
_entity_poly.type
_entity_poly.pdbx_seq_one_letter_code
_entity_poly.pdbx_strand_id
1 'polypeptide(L)'
;MLNIVIRRIYQLKLVIPIIIGLYLFSCNKQKVCCDLIDIDVKIHYQDTSGNNLINTSASFNSSNIKIYFKNGDQYEYAFKSNLDNPNFFSVVNINSKEILTVFPSNYYEQNRSTTLIELNSTITDTLICEFDLSKNNTILKQAWLNGIEIKNRYIEVKK
;
A
#
# COMPACT_ATOMS: atom_id res chain seq x y z
N MET A 1 -25.60 -57.76 39.02
CA MET A 1 -24.33 -56.99 38.97
C MET A 1 -23.59 -57.12 37.63
N LEU A 2 -23.62 -58.27 36.95
CA LEU A 2 -22.90 -58.52 35.69
C LEU A 2 -23.35 -57.64 34.48
N ASN A 3 -24.64 -57.33 34.37
CA ASN A 3 -25.19 -56.55 33.25
C ASN A 3 -24.80 -55.05 33.25
N ILE A 4 -24.34 -54.49 34.37
CA ILE A 4 -23.95 -53.08 34.48
C ILE A 4 -22.53 -52.86 33.94
N VAL A 5 -21.64 -53.85 34.11
CA VAL A 5 -20.24 -53.79 33.67
C VAL A 5 -20.15 -53.90 32.13
N ILE A 6 -20.92 -54.81 31.53
CA ILE A 6 -20.93 -55.03 30.08
C ILE A 6 -21.45 -53.77 29.34
N ARG A 7 -22.46 -53.08 29.87
CA ARG A 7 -23.02 -51.86 29.27
C ARG A 7 -22.02 -50.69 29.25
N ARG A 8 -21.13 -50.58 30.25
CA ARG A 8 -20.05 -49.58 30.28
C ARG A 8 -18.95 -49.87 29.26
N ILE A 9 -18.67 -51.13 28.96
CA ILE A 9 -17.65 -51.54 27.96
C ILE A 9 -18.13 -51.22 26.54
N TYR A 10 -19.42 -51.41 26.23
CA TYR A 10 -19.99 -51.05 24.93
C TYR A 10 -20.06 -49.53 24.70
N GLN A 11 -20.37 -48.75 25.74
CA GLN A 11 -20.35 -47.28 25.67
C GLN A 11 -18.93 -46.74 25.41
N LEU A 12 -17.91 -47.35 26.02
CA LEU A 12 -16.51 -46.95 25.83
C LEU A 12 -15.99 -47.23 24.40
N LYS A 13 -16.47 -48.31 23.77
CA LYS A 13 -16.12 -48.69 22.40
C LYS A 13 -16.73 -47.78 21.33
N LEU A 14 -17.84 -47.09 21.63
CA LEU A 14 -18.52 -46.18 20.69
C LEU A 14 -17.91 -44.76 20.68
N VAL A 15 -17.24 -44.36 21.76
CA VAL A 15 -16.63 -43.02 21.90
C VAL A 15 -15.30 -42.92 21.13
N ILE A 16 -14.52 -43.99 21.07
CA ILE A 16 -13.22 -44.04 20.37
C ILE A 16 -13.33 -43.68 18.87
N PRO A 17 -14.25 -44.25 18.08
CA PRO A 17 -14.37 -43.88 16.66
C PRO A 17 -14.86 -42.44 16.44
N ILE A 18 -15.63 -41.87 17.37
CA ILE A 18 -16.09 -40.47 17.31
C ILE A 18 -14.92 -39.51 17.50
N ILE A 19 -14.02 -39.79 18.45
CA ILE A 19 -12.81 -39.00 18.67
C ILE A 19 -11.87 -39.08 17.46
N ILE A 20 -11.69 -40.28 16.88
CA ILE A 20 -10.87 -40.48 15.68
C ILE A 20 -11.47 -39.75 14.47
N GLY A 21 -12.80 -39.74 14.33
CA GLY A 21 -13.49 -38.99 13.27
C GLY A 21 -13.25 -37.47 13.35
N LEU A 22 -13.18 -36.90 14.56
CA LEU A 22 -12.93 -35.47 14.75
C LEU A 22 -11.52 -35.03 14.31
N TYR A 23 -10.52 -35.93 14.35
CA TYR A 23 -9.17 -35.63 13.87
C TYR A 23 -9.06 -35.53 12.35
N LEU A 24 -9.90 -36.26 11.60
CA LEU A 24 -9.83 -36.31 10.14
C LEU A 24 -10.46 -35.08 9.45
N PHE A 25 -11.23 -34.27 10.17
CA PHE A 25 -11.81 -33.02 9.66
C PHE A 25 -11.04 -31.76 10.08
N SER A 26 -9.84 -31.90 10.66
CA SER A 26 -8.96 -30.76 10.95
C SER A 26 -8.35 -30.24 9.65
N CYS A 27 -9.17 -29.51 8.88
CA CYS A 27 -8.74 -28.80 7.69
C CYS A 27 -7.94 -27.59 8.14
N ASN A 28 -6.61 -27.71 8.09
CA ASN A 28 -5.71 -26.60 8.37
C ASN A 28 -5.75 -25.66 7.16
N LYS A 29 -6.70 -24.71 7.14
CA LYS A 29 -6.68 -23.63 6.15
C LYS A 29 -5.35 -22.89 6.32
N GLN A 30 -4.46 -22.99 5.33
CA GLN A 30 -3.29 -22.12 5.27
C GLN A 30 -3.82 -20.69 5.34
N LYS A 31 -3.54 -20.01 6.46
CA LYS A 31 -3.73 -18.57 6.52
C LYS A 31 -2.80 -18.01 5.46
N VAL A 32 -3.35 -17.37 4.42
CA VAL A 32 -2.58 -16.54 3.52
C VAL A 32 -2.06 -15.41 4.40
N CYS A 33 -0.88 -15.61 4.97
CA CYS A 33 -0.26 -14.62 5.82
C CYS A 33 0.40 -13.59 4.93
N CYS A 34 0.21 -12.35 5.36
CA CYS A 34 0.87 -11.15 4.86
C CYS A 34 0.25 -10.60 3.58
N ASP A 35 -0.25 -9.37 3.69
CA ASP A 35 -0.53 -8.54 2.54
C ASP A 35 0.81 -8.04 1.98
N LEU A 36 1.03 -8.21 0.67
CA LEU A 36 2.20 -7.67 -0.01
C LEU A 36 1.83 -6.30 -0.58
N ILE A 37 2.34 -5.24 0.05
CA ILE A 37 2.09 -3.86 -0.37
C ILE A 37 3.40 -3.29 -0.89
N ASP A 38 3.42 -2.96 -2.18
CA ASP A 38 4.59 -2.44 -2.87
C ASP A 38 4.16 -1.39 -3.91
N ILE A 39 4.04 -0.14 -3.45
CA ILE A 39 3.26 0.91 -4.14
C ILE A 39 3.99 2.24 -4.32
N ASP A 40 5.21 2.40 -3.81
CA ASP A 40 5.87 3.70 -3.80
C ASP A 40 6.29 4.20 -5.19
N VAL A 41 6.27 5.52 -5.36
CA VAL A 41 6.75 6.21 -6.56
C VAL A 41 7.78 7.26 -6.15
N LYS A 42 8.94 7.27 -6.79
CA LYS A 42 10.06 8.18 -6.49
C LYS A 42 10.16 9.26 -7.55
N ILE A 43 10.22 10.51 -7.12
CA ILE A 43 10.24 11.69 -7.98
C ILE A 43 11.42 12.58 -7.57
N HIS A 44 12.30 12.87 -8.51
CA HIS A 44 13.37 13.85 -8.34
C HIS A 44 12.98 15.14 -9.07
N TYR A 45 12.60 16.17 -8.32
CA TYR A 45 12.35 17.49 -8.88
C TYR A 45 13.65 18.26 -9.01
N GLN A 46 13.92 18.76 -10.21
CA GLN A 46 15.14 19.51 -10.53
C GLN A 46 14.84 20.77 -11.34
N ASP A 47 15.72 21.75 -11.26
CA ASP A 47 15.64 22.95 -12.09
C ASP A 47 16.08 22.65 -13.55
N THR A 48 16.09 23.68 -14.40
CA THR A 48 16.56 23.57 -15.80
C THR A 48 18.02 23.11 -15.92
N SER A 49 18.84 23.39 -14.91
CA SER A 49 20.27 23.07 -14.81
C SER A 49 20.53 21.69 -14.21
N GLY A 50 19.50 20.99 -13.72
CA GLY A 50 19.59 19.68 -13.08
C GLY A 50 19.86 19.72 -11.57
N ASN A 51 19.76 20.89 -10.93
CA ASN A 51 19.91 20.99 -9.47
C ASN A 51 18.64 20.54 -8.76
N ASN A 52 18.80 19.81 -7.67
CA ASN A 52 17.69 19.36 -6.82
C ASN A 52 16.86 20.56 -6.30
N LEU A 53 15.53 20.45 -6.36
CA LEU A 53 14.60 21.50 -5.90
C LEU A 53 14.05 21.27 -4.49
N ILE A 54 13.79 20.02 -4.12
CA ILE A 54 13.17 19.70 -2.82
C ILE A 54 14.11 20.13 -1.70
N ASN A 55 13.60 20.93 -0.76
CA ASN A 55 14.35 21.47 0.39
C ASN A 55 15.57 22.35 0.05
N THR A 56 15.78 22.75 -1.21
CA THR A 56 16.85 23.69 -1.60
C THR A 56 16.36 25.12 -1.77
N SER A 57 15.05 25.31 -1.89
CA SER A 57 14.41 26.63 -1.97
C SER A 57 13.12 26.69 -1.15
N ALA A 58 12.71 27.90 -0.75
CA ALA A 58 11.47 28.10 0.00
C ALA A 58 10.22 27.63 -0.77
N SER A 59 10.23 27.78 -2.11
CA SER A 59 9.12 27.38 -3.00
C SER A 59 8.93 25.88 -3.12
N PHE A 60 9.92 25.08 -2.70
CA PHE A 60 9.91 23.61 -2.77
C PHE A 60 10.29 22.98 -1.41
N ASN A 61 9.96 23.66 -0.31
CA ASN A 61 10.13 23.09 1.02
C ASN A 61 9.15 21.93 1.23
N SER A 62 9.63 20.80 1.76
CA SER A 62 8.80 19.62 2.01
C SER A 62 7.65 19.89 2.98
N SER A 63 7.76 20.89 3.86
CA SER A 63 6.66 21.30 4.75
C SER A 63 5.45 21.89 4.02
N ASN A 64 5.64 22.36 2.78
CA ASN A 64 4.57 22.91 1.95
C ASN A 64 3.90 21.85 1.08
N ILE A 65 4.48 20.64 0.98
CA ILE A 65 3.97 19.57 0.13
C ILE A 65 2.71 18.99 0.77
N LYS A 66 1.65 18.87 -0.03
CA LYS A 66 0.40 18.22 0.36
C LYS A 66 0.01 17.18 -0.67
N ILE A 67 -0.52 16.07 -0.16
CA ILE A 67 -1.03 14.98 -0.97
C ILE A 67 -2.55 14.97 -0.89
N TYR A 68 -3.21 14.84 -2.04
CA TYR A 68 -4.65 14.70 -2.11
C TYR A 68 -5.02 13.43 -2.86
N PHE A 69 -6.00 12.70 -2.34
CA PHE A 69 -6.50 11.48 -2.95
C PHE A 69 -7.80 11.74 -3.69
N LYS A 70 -7.89 11.26 -4.93
CA LYS A 70 -9.15 11.29 -5.68
C LYS A 70 -10.09 10.21 -5.11
N ASN A 71 -11.27 10.61 -4.67
CA ASN A 71 -12.32 9.74 -4.18
C ASN A 71 -13.62 10.06 -4.93
N GLY A 72 -13.93 9.27 -5.96
CA GLY A 72 -14.97 9.65 -6.94
C GLY A 72 -14.62 10.98 -7.62
N ASP A 73 -15.52 11.95 -7.58
CA ASP A 73 -15.34 13.26 -8.22
C ASP A 73 -14.65 14.31 -7.32
N GLN A 74 -14.19 13.92 -6.12
CA GLN A 74 -13.60 14.84 -5.14
C GLN A 74 -12.13 14.53 -4.87
N TYR A 75 -11.39 15.55 -4.43
CA TYR A 75 -10.02 15.43 -3.95
C TYR A 75 -9.96 15.75 -2.46
N GLU A 76 -9.53 14.78 -1.66
CA GLU A 76 -9.46 14.89 -0.20
C GLU A 76 -8.01 15.01 0.25
N TYR A 77 -7.70 15.90 1.19
CA TYR A 77 -6.36 16.00 1.77
C TYR A 77 -6.02 14.69 2.52
N ALA A 78 -4.94 14.04 2.09
CA ALA A 78 -4.53 12.76 2.63
C ALA A 78 -3.64 12.98 3.87
N PHE A 79 -4.23 12.78 5.05
CA PHE A 79 -3.51 12.84 6.32
C PHE A 79 -3.97 11.76 7.29
N LYS A 80 -3.02 11.01 7.85
CA LYS A 80 -3.27 10.02 8.90
C LYS A 80 -2.18 10.09 9.96
N SER A 81 -2.47 10.71 11.10
CA SER A 81 -1.51 10.97 12.18
C SER A 81 -0.89 9.71 12.81
N ASN A 82 -1.52 8.54 12.63
CA ASN A 82 -1.06 7.28 13.18
C ASN A 82 -0.16 6.46 12.22
N LEU A 83 0.26 7.03 11.09
CA LEU A 83 1.22 6.42 10.17
C LEU A 83 2.63 6.95 10.40
N ASP A 84 3.63 6.17 10.00
CA ASP A 84 5.04 6.61 9.98
C ASP A 84 5.25 7.81 9.04
N ASN A 85 4.46 7.87 7.96
CA ASN A 85 4.42 8.99 7.01
C ASN A 85 3.00 9.57 6.94
N PRO A 86 2.60 10.44 7.89
CA PRO A 86 1.22 10.93 7.99
C PRO A 86 0.69 11.63 6.75
N ASN A 87 1.56 12.31 5.99
CA ASN A 87 1.21 13.06 4.79
C ASN A 87 1.31 12.23 3.49
N PHE A 88 1.48 10.90 3.59
CA PHE A 88 1.61 10.00 2.43
C PHE A 88 2.75 10.33 1.46
N PHE A 89 3.79 10.99 1.96
CA PHE A 89 5.08 11.08 1.29
C PHE A 89 6.22 11.04 2.31
N SER A 90 7.41 10.75 1.82
CA SER A 90 8.67 10.96 2.53
C SER A 90 9.67 11.63 1.59
N VAL A 91 10.69 12.28 2.16
CA VAL A 91 11.83 12.78 1.39
C VAL A 91 13.07 12.04 1.87
N VAL A 92 13.79 11.42 0.94
CA VAL A 92 14.97 10.61 1.23
C VAL A 92 16.14 11.12 0.43
N ASN A 93 17.27 11.33 1.09
CA ASN A 93 18.52 11.65 0.40
C ASN A 93 19.13 10.39 -0.22
N ILE A 94 19.29 10.38 -1.54
CA ILE A 94 19.94 9.29 -2.29
C ILE A 94 21.02 9.90 -3.18
N ASN A 95 22.28 9.56 -2.93
CA ASN A 95 23.43 10.07 -3.70
C ASN A 95 23.42 11.61 -3.82
N SER A 96 23.17 12.31 -2.71
CA SER A 96 23.11 13.78 -2.64
C SER A 96 21.92 14.42 -3.38
N LYS A 97 20.89 13.65 -3.72
CA LYS A 97 19.61 14.13 -4.27
C LYS A 97 18.50 13.93 -3.25
N GLU A 98 17.64 14.93 -3.07
CA GLU A 98 16.43 14.80 -2.23
C GLU A 98 15.30 14.20 -3.10
N ILE A 99 14.95 12.96 -2.83
CA ILE A 99 13.96 12.21 -3.60
C ILE A 99 12.64 12.21 -2.86
N LEU A 100 11.59 12.76 -3.48
CA LEU A 100 10.23 12.68 -2.99
C LEU A 100 9.69 11.27 -3.28
N THR A 101 9.42 10.51 -2.23
CA THR A 101 8.74 9.21 -2.32
C THR A 101 7.28 9.39 -1.97
N VAL A 102 6.38 9.16 -2.92
CA VAL A 102 4.94 9.31 -2.76
C VAL A 102 4.29 7.94 -2.57
N PHE A 103 3.37 7.85 -1.62
CA PHE A 103 2.50 6.70 -1.40
C PHE A 103 1.13 7.02 -2.02
N PRO A 104 0.80 6.42 -3.18
CA PRO A 104 -0.40 6.79 -3.94
C PRO A 104 -1.69 6.48 -3.19
N SER A 105 -2.79 7.03 -3.73
CA SER A 105 -4.13 6.82 -3.21
C SER A 105 -4.50 5.34 -3.22
N ASN A 106 -5.21 4.94 -2.17
CA ASN A 106 -5.84 3.62 -2.04
C ASN A 106 -7.33 3.63 -2.44
N TYR A 107 -7.82 4.72 -3.04
CA TYR A 107 -9.14 4.76 -3.68
C TYR A 107 -8.96 4.37 -5.15
N TYR A 108 -9.59 3.25 -5.54
CA TYR A 108 -9.41 2.66 -6.85
C TYR A 108 -10.63 2.85 -7.74
N GLU A 109 -10.40 3.34 -8.96
CA GLU A 109 -11.30 3.26 -10.09
C GLU A 109 -10.84 2.08 -10.95
N GLN A 110 -11.54 0.94 -10.85
CA GLN A 110 -11.08 -0.35 -11.37
C GLN A 110 -9.78 -0.80 -10.69
N ASN A 111 -8.65 -0.69 -11.37
CA ASN A 111 -7.31 -1.01 -10.86
C ASN A 111 -6.38 0.21 -10.84
N ARG A 112 -6.93 1.43 -10.98
CA ARG A 112 -6.14 2.66 -11.01
C ARG A 112 -6.49 3.56 -9.85
N SER A 113 -5.51 4.34 -9.38
CA SER A 113 -5.74 5.43 -8.44
C SER A 113 -5.14 6.73 -8.96
N THR A 114 -5.68 7.85 -8.48
CA THR A 114 -5.20 9.20 -8.82
C THR A 114 -4.86 9.95 -7.54
N THR A 115 -3.68 10.56 -7.54
CA THR A 115 -3.13 11.34 -6.44
C THR A 115 -2.68 12.69 -6.96
N LEU A 116 -3.09 13.78 -6.31
CA LEU A 116 -2.48 15.09 -6.56
C LEU A 116 -1.34 15.31 -5.58
N ILE A 117 -0.26 15.88 -6.10
CA ILE A 117 0.93 16.28 -5.36
C ILE A 117 1.02 17.80 -5.49
N GLU A 118 0.49 18.51 -4.49
CA GLU A 118 0.66 19.96 -4.38
C GLU A 118 2.06 20.22 -3.81
N LEU A 119 2.97 20.75 -4.64
CA LEU A 119 4.34 21.09 -4.21
C LEU A 119 4.38 22.44 -3.49
N ASN A 120 3.50 23.36 -3.92
CA ASN A 120 3.22 24.65 -3.30
C ASN A 120 1.86 25.16 -3.83
N SER A 121 1.46 26.37 -3.43
CA SER A 121 0.17 26.99 -3.81
C SER A 121 -0.05 27.21 -5.31
N THR A 122 0.98 27.06 -6.15
CA THR A 122 0.93 27.32 -7.59
C THR A 122 1.30 26.12 -8.46
N ILE A 123 1.94 25.10 -7.88
CA ILE A 123 2.45 23.93 -8.61
C ILE A 123 1.81 22.68 -8.02
N THR A 124 1.02 21.99 -8.85
CA THR A 124 0.40 20.71 -8.52
C THR A 124 0.63 19.73 -9.65
N ASP A 125 1.06 18.51 -9.32
CA ASP A 125 1.23 17.41 -10.24
C ASP A 125 0.19 16.32 -10.02
N THR A 126 -0.21 15.64 -11.09
CA THR A 126 -1.15 14.52 -11.04
C THR A 126 -0.41 13.21 -11.26
N LEU A 127 -0.41 12.36 -10.24
CA LEU A 127 0.11 11.01 -10.29
C LEU A 127 -1.04 10.03 -10.50
N ILE A 128 -1.01 9.30 -11.61
CA ILE A 128 -1.93 8.20 -11.89
C ILE A 128 -1.14 6.90 -11.76
N CYS A 129 -1.67 5.95 -11.02
CA CYS A 129 -1.03 4.66 -10.78
C CYS A 129 -1.97 3.53 -11.18
N GLU A 130 -1.42 2.47 -11.77
CA GLU A 130 -2.12 1.22 -12.06
C GLU A 130 -1.54 0.08 -11.22
N PHE A 131 -2.42 -0.73 -10.64
CA PHE A 131 -2.08 -1.74 -9.65
C PHE A 131 -2.49 -3.15 -10.08
N ASP A 132 -1.72 -4.12 -9.59
CA ASP A 132 -2.13 -5.50 -9.44
C ASP A 132 -2.80 -5.66 -8.07
N LEU A 133 -4.11 -5.87 -8.08
CA LEU A 133 -4.95 -6.03 -6.89
C LEU A 133 -5.35 -7.51 -6.67
N SER A 134 -4.43 -8.45 -6.94
CA SER A 134 -4.71 -9.88 -6.82
C SER A 134 -4.56 -10.42 -5.39
N LYS A 135 -5.56 -11.17 -4.92
CA LYS A 135 -5.60 -11.82 -3.60
C LYS A 135 -5.30 -10.84 -2.45
N ASN A 136 -4.07 -10.85 -1.95
CA ASN A 136 -3.55 -10.06 -0.82
C ASN A 136 -2.42 -9.11 -1.27
N ASN A 137 -2.28 -8.91 -2.58
CA ASN A 137 -1.22 -8.08 -3.15
C ASN A 137 -1.80 -6.75 -3.59
N THR A 138 -1.10 -5.68 -3.29
CA THR A 138 -1.27 -4.37 -3.91
C THR A 138 0.10 -3.97 -4.45
N ILE A 139 0.32 -4.23 -5.73
CA ILE A 139 1.63 -4.00 -6.39
C ILE A 139 1.45 -2.96 -7.48
N LEU A 140 2.23 -1.89 -7.43
CA LEU A 140 2.27 -0.90 -8.50
C LEU A 140 2.87 -1.53 -9.77
N LYS A 141 2.08 -1.56 -10.85
CA LYS A 141 2.49 -2.04 -12.18
C LYS A 141 3.04 -0.92 -13.04
N GLN A 142 2.31 0.19 -13.13
CA GLN A 142 2.64 1.34 -13.96
C GLN A 142 2.23 2.63 -13.25
N ALA A 143 2.92 3.72 -13.57
CA ALA A 143 2.59 5.04 -13.05
C ALA A 143 2.87 6.10 -14.10
N TRP A 144 2.10 7.19 -14.06
CA TRP A 144 2.24 8.35 -14.92
C TRP A 144 2.18 9.62 -14.09
N LEU A 145 3.15 10.51 -14.26
CA LEU A 145 3.14 11.84 -13.67
C LEU A 145 2.82 12.85 -14.76
N ASN A 146 1.71 13.58 -14.61
CA ASN A 146 1.20 14.52 -15.62
C ASN A 146 1.09 13.90 -17.02
N GLY A 147 0.70 12.63 -17.10
CA GLY A 147 0.61 11.87 -18.35
C GLY A 147 1.93 11.29 -18.88
N ILE A 148 3.06 11.56 -18.23
CA ILE A 148 4.38 11.01 -18.60
C ILE A 148 4.62 9.71 -17.83
N GLU A 149 4.89 8.61 -18.54
CA GLU A 149 5.15 7.30 -17.94
C GLU A 149 6.43 7.31 -17.08
N ILE A 150 6.32 6.76 -15.88
CA ILE A 150 7.40 6.60 -14.92
C ILE A 150 8.04 5.23 -15.11
N LYS A 151 9.36 5.20 -15.30
CA LYS A 151 10.11 3.96 -15.49
C LYS A 151 10.74 3.50 -14.17
N ASN A 152 10.63 2.20 -13.87
CA ASN A 152 11.22 1.62 -12.65
C ASN A 152 10.85 2.39 -11.37
N ARG A 153 9.63 2.94 -11.32
CA ARG A 153 9.12 3.76 -10.20
C ARG A 153 9.95 4.99 -9.87
N TYR A 154 10.77 5.47 -10.81
CA TYR A 154 11.59 6.66 -10.67
C TYR A 154 11.43 7.59 -11.87
N ILE A 155 11.30 8.88 -11.62
CA ILE A 155 11.27 9.90 -12.67
C ILE A 155 12.00 11.16 -12.22
N GLU A 156 12.69 11.82 -13.16
CA GLU A 156 13.24 13.16 -12.98
C GLU A 156 12.36 14.18 -13.69
N VAL A 157 12.00 15.25 -12.99
CA VAL A 157 11.02 16.24 -13.44
C VAL A 157 11.66 17.61 -13.38
N LYS A 158 11.66 18.33 -14.51
CA LYS A 158 12.11 19.72 -14.56
C LYS A 158 10.98 20.66 -14.17
N LYS A 159 11.25 21.62 -13.28
CA LYS A 159 10.32 22.68 -12.88
C LYS A 159 10.98 24.06 -12.99
#